data_AF-A0A0S3RG02-F1
#
_entry.id   AF-A0A0S3RG02-F1
#
_cell.length_a   1.000
_cell.length_b   1.000
_cell.length_c   1.000
_cell.angle_alpha   90.00
_cell.angle_beta   90.00
_cell.angle_gamma   90.00
#
_symmetry.space_group_name_H-M   'P 1'
#
loop_
_entity.id
_entity.type
_entity.pdbx_description
1 polymer ?
#
loop_
_entity_poly.entity_id
_entity_poly.type
_entity_poly.pdbx_seq_one_letter_code
_entity_poly.pdbx_strand_id
1 'polypeptide(L)'
;MDQMDQFSNPSSPYYLHPGENPGLTLVTQTLNDSNYSSWSRSMRRALLSKNKIKFIDGSIKKPQKNDPLFDVWERCNVMILSWITKTLSPQIAE
;
A
#
# COMPACT_ATOMS: atom_id res chain seq x y z
N MET A 1 -5.01 8.19 -22.04
CA MET A 1 -5.81 7.34 -21.14
C MET A 1 -6.54 8.30 -20.22
N ASP A 2 -7.86 8.37 -20.31
CA ASP A 2 -8.65 9.30 -19.50
C ASP A 2 -8.40 9.05 -18.00
N GLN A 3 -8.31 10.12 -17.20
CA GLN A 3 -7.99 10.00 -15.77
C GLN A 3 -9.00 9.14 -15.01
N MET A 4 -10.27 9.12 -15.42
CA MET A 4 -11.31 8.25 -14.84
C MET A 4 -10.98 6.76 -14.98
N ASP A 5 -10.22 6.36 -15.99
CA ASP A 5 -9.87 4.97 -16.26
C ASP A 5 -8.85 4.43 -15.24
N GLN A 6 -8.04 5.31 -14.61
CA GLN A 6 -7.06 4.87 -13.61
C GLN A 6 -7.68 4.40 -12.29
N PHE A 7 -8.94 4.73 -12.00
CA PHE A 7 -9.60 4.42 -10.73
C PHE A 7 -10.57 3.25 -10.81
N SER A 8 -11.02 2.92 -12.01
CA SER A 8 -11.92 1.81 -12.29
C SER A 8 -11.18 0.61 -12.87
N ASN A 9 -10.01 0.81 -13.47
CA ASN A 9 -9.20 -0.26 -14.05
C ASN A 9 -8.48 -1.08 -12.96
N PRO A 10 -8.80 -2.37 -12.76
CA PRO A 10 -8.14 -3.21 -11.77
C PRO A 10 -6.62 -3.40 -11.99
N SER A 11 -6.15 -3.14 -13.21
CA SER A 11 -4.72 -3.20 -13.55
C SER A 11 -3.97 -1.92 -13.15
N SER A 12 -4.69 -0.85 -12.79
CA SER A 12 -4.09 0.40 -12.33
C SER A 12 -3.52 0.24 -10.92
N PRO A 13 -2.33 0.77 -10.64
CA PRO A 13 -1.80 0.80 -9.28
C PRO A 13 -2.63 1.71 -8.35
N TYR A 14 -3.37 2.68 -8.90
CA TYR A 14 -4.25 3.59 -8.17
C TYR A 14 -5.63 3.01 -7.85
N TYR A 15 -5.97 1.83 -8.40
CA TYR A 15 -7.23 1.16 -8.12
C TYR A 15 -7.25 0.60 -6.69
N LEU A 16 -8.30 0.89 -5.95
CA LEU A 16 -8.59 0.25 -4.66
C LEU A 16 -9.84 -0.60 -4.83
N HIS A 17 -9.71 -1.90 -4.57
CA HIS A 17 -10.84 -2.81 -4.70
C HIS A 17 -11.90 -2.48 -3.62
N PRO A 18 -13.22 -2.48 -3.92
CA PRO A 18 -14.24 -2.12 -2.94
C PRO A 18 -14.23 -2.94 -1.63
N GLY A 19 -13.70 -4.16 -1.68
CA GLY A 19 -13.50 -5.02 -0.49
C GLY A 19 -12.24 -4.72 0.32
N GLU A 20 -11.36 -3.84 -0.16
CA GLU A 20 -10.16 -3.42 0.57
C GLU A 20 -10.51 -2.36 1.60
N ASN A 21 -9.99 -2.53 2.81
CA ASN A 21 -10.17 -1.59 3.90
C ASN A 21 -8.89 -1.52 4.75
N PRO A 22 -8.72 -0.44 5.54
CA PRO A 22 -7.54 -0.24 6.38
C PRO A 22 -7.31 -1.35 7.41
N GLY A 23 -8.37 -2.06 7.80
CA GLY A 23 -8.33 -3.13 8.79
C GLY A 23 -7.86 -4.48 8.25
N LEU A 24 -7.61 -4.62 6.94
CA LEU A 24 -7.17 -5.88 6.34
C LEU A 24 -5.73 -6.22 6.76
N THR A 25 -5.54 -7.38 7.37
CA THR A 25 -4.21 -7.91 7.69
C THR A 25 -3.61 -8.61 6.46
N LEU A 26 -2.59 -8.01 5.83
CA LEU A 26 -1.96 -8.56 4.62
C LEU A 26 -1.02 -9.74 4.87
N VAL A 27 -0.34 -9.72 6.01
CA VAL A 27 0.56 -10.78 6.45
C VAL A 27 0.28 -11.07 7.92
N THR A 28 0.24 -12.35 8.28
CA THR A 28 -0.03 -12.79 9.66
C THR A 28 1.19 -12.64 10.57
N GLN A 29 2.39 -12.53 9.99
CA GLN A 29 3.62 -12.33 10.73
C GLN A 29 3.71 -10.88 11.22
N THR A 30 3.79 -10.70 12.54
CA THR A 30 4.13 -9.41 13.15
C THR A 30 5.63 -9.12 13.04
N LEU A 31 6.00 -7.91 12.59
CA LEU A 31 7.38 -7.44 12.56
C LEU A 31 7.89 -7.25 13.99
N ASN A 32 9.07 -7.81 14.26
CA ASN A 32 9.82 -7.62 15.49
C ASN A 32 11.32 -7.44 15.17
N ASP A 33 12.12 -7.25 16.22
CA ASP A 33 13.54 -6.89 16.12
C ASP A 33 14.42 -7.95 15.42
N SER A 34 13.91 -9.18 15.25
CA SER A 34 14.68 -10.32 14.74
C SER A 34 14.21 -10.86 13.39
N ASN A 35 13.05 -10.40 12.88
CA ASN A 35 12.38 -11.08 11.77
C ASN A 35 12.18 -10.23 10.50
N TYR A 36 12.81 -9.05 10.42
CA TYR A 36 12.67 -8.10 9.31
C TYR A 36 12.81 -8.73 7.92
N SER A 37 13.81 -9.58 7.69
CA SER A 37 14.02 -10.20 6.36
C SER A 37 12.87 -11.13 5.95
N SER A 38 12.25 -11.83 6.90
CA SER A 38 11.09 -12.68 6.63
C SER A 38 9.83 -11.83 6.40
N TRP A 39 9.60 -10.88 7.31
CA TRP A 39 8.45 -9.96 7.25
C TRP A 39 8.46 -9.16 5.95
N SER A 40 9.59 -8.55 5.58
CA SER A 40 9.74 -7.72 4.37
C SER A 40 9.48 -8.52 3.09
N ARG A 41 9.97 -9.76 3.01
CA ARG A 41 9.65 -10.65 1.88
C ARG A 41 8.16 -10.96 1.78
N SER A 42 7.51 -11.24 2.91
CA SER A 42 6.07 -11.52 2.96
C SER A 42 5.25 -10.28 2.59
N MET A 43 5.57 -9.12 3.18
CA MET A 43 4.88 -7.85 2.91
C MET A 43 5.06 -7.44 1.45
N ARG A 44 6.27 -7.57 0.88
CA ARG A 44 6.52 -7.30 -0.54
C ARG A 44 5.65 -8.15 -1.46
N ARG A 45 5.51 -9.46 -1.18
CA ARG A 45 4.62 -10.34 -1.95
C ARG A 45 3.16 -9.92 -1.86
N ALA A 46 2.68 -9.57 -0.66
CA ALA A 46 1.31 -9.13 -0.47
C ALA A 46 1.00 -7.80 -1.18
N LEU A 47 1.95 -6.85 -1.18
CA LEU A 47 1.80 -5.59 -1.92
C LEU A 47 1.89 -5.79 -3.43
N LEU A 48 2.71 -6.74 -3.90
CA LEU A 48 2.78 -7.12 -5.31
C LEU A 48 1.45 -7.68 -5.81
N SER A 49 0.81 -8.59 -5.05
CA SER A 49 -0.49 -9.16 -5.45
C SER A 49 -1.61 -8.13 -5.50
N LYS A 50 -1.46 -7.01 -4.78
CA LYS A 50 -2.39 -5.86 -4.79
C LYS A 50 -2.00 -4.74 -5.77
N ASN A 51 -0.91 -4.91 -6.53
CA ASN A 51 -0.35 -3.89 -7.43
C ASN A 51 0.03 -2.58 -6.71
N LYS A 52 0.49 -2.68 -5.46
CA LYS A 52 0.84 -1.53 -4.60
C LYS A 52 2.33 -1.37 -4.34
N ILE A 53 3.18 -2.30 -4.82
CA ILE A 53 4.63 -2.22 -4.57
C ILE A 53 5.27 -0.92 -5.06
N LYS A 54 4.75 -0.37 -6.17
CA LYS A 54 5.27 0.83 -6.83
C LYS A 54 5.16 2.11 -5.97
N PHE A 55 4.28 2.11 -4.97
CA PHE A 55 4.18 3.20 -3.99
C PHE A 55 5.30 3.13 -2.95
N ILE A 56 5.82 1.93 -2.65
CA ILE A 56 6.86 1.70 -1.65
C ILE A 56 8.26 1.81 -2.26
N ASP A 57 8.46 1.28 -3.47
CA ASP A 57 9.76 1.34 -4.15
C ASP A 57 10.06 2.70 -4.80
N GLY A 58 9.10 3.64 -4.76
CA GLY A 58 9.24 4.99 -5.30
C GLY A 58 9.05 5.12 -6.81
N SER A 59 8.70 4.03 -7.51
CA SER A 59 8.39 4.06 -8.95
C SER A 59 7.19 4.98 -9.25
N ILE A 60 6.21 5.03 -8.34
CA ILE A 60 5.13 6.02 -8.36
C ILE A 60 5.47 7.11 -7.35
N LYS A 61 5.87 8.26 -7.87
CA LYS A 61 6.18 9.44 -7.05
C LYS A 61 4.90 10.11 -6.57
N LYS A 62 4.98 10.74 -5.40
CA LYS A 62 3.93 11.62 -4.88
C LYS A 62 3.67 12.75 -5.89
N PRO A 63 2.43 12.88 -6.42
CA PRO A 63 2.07 13.98 -7.31
C PRO A 63 2.12 15.34 -6.60
N GLN A 64 2.11 16.42 -7.39
CA GLN A 64 1.90 17.77 -6.85
C GLN A 64 0.46 17.92 -6.35
N LYS A 65 0.22 18.83 -5.40
CA LYS A 65 -1.12 19.00 -4.81
C LYS A 65 -2.21 19.43 -5.81
N ASN A 66 -1.81 20.05 -6.91
CA ASN A 66 -2.71 20.45 -7.99
C ASN A 66 -2.89 19.36 -9.07
N ASP A 67 -2.20 18.23 -8.93
CA ASP A 67 -2.35 17.09 -9.83
C ASP A 67 -3.66 16.34 -9.47
N PRO A 68 -4.54 16.06 -10.44
CA PRO A 68 -5.75 15.27 -10.22
C PRO A 68 -5.52 13.89 -9.60
N LEU A 69 -4.31 13.33 -9.71
CA LEU A 69 -3.95 12.05 -9.09
C LEU A 69 -3.57 12.17 -7.61
N PHE A 70 -3.42 13.39 -7.07
CA PHE A 70 -2.95 13.60 -5.70
C PHE A 70 -3.83 12.90 -4.66
N ASP A 71 -5.14 13.16 -4.67
CA ASP A 71 -6.07 12.61 -3.69
C ASP A 71 -6.16 11.07 -3.76
N VAL A 72 -5.96 10.52 -4.95
CA VAL A 72 -6.03 9.07 -5.17
C VAL A 72 -4.73 8.41 -4.72
N TRP A 73 -3.59 9.04 -5.06
CA TRP A 73 -2.29 8.65 -4.55
C TRP A 73 -2.29 8.65 -3.03
N GLU A 74 -2.85 9.70 -2.41
CA GLU A 74 -2.93 9.83 -0.96
C GLU A 74 -3.80 8.74 -0.33
N ARG A 75 -4.97 8.44 -0.90
CA ARG A 75 -5.82 7.32 -0.46
C ARG A 75 -5.10 5.98 -0.52
N CYS A 76 -4.40 5.69 -1.64
CA CYS A 76 -3.61 4.47 -1.76
C CYS A 76 -2.48 4.43 -0.72
N ASN A 77 -1.78 5.55 -0.54
CA ASN A 77 -0.69 5.65 0.43
C ASN A 77 -1.17 5.40 1.86
N VAL A 78 -2.28 6.01 2.28
CA VAL A 78 -2.88 5.79 3.61
C VAL A 78 -3.32 4.34 3.81
N MET A 79 -3.89 3.71 2.76
CA MET A 79 -4.26 2.29 2.80
C MET A 79 -3.04 1.39 3.03
N ILE A 80 -1.96 1.62 2.28
CA ILE A 80 -0.72 0.86 2.41
C ILE A 80 -0.10 1.05 3.79
N LEU A 81 -0.05 2.30 4.29
CA LEU A 81 0.43 2.59 5.65
C LEU A 81 -0.38 1.81 6.70
N SER A 82 -1.70 1.82 6.60
CA SER A 82 -2.58 1.08 7.53
C SER A 82 -2.26 -0.41 7.55
N TRP A 83 -2.07 -1.01 6.37
CA TRP A 83 -1.68 -2.42 6.25
C TRP A 83 -0.31 -2.74 6.82
N ILE A 84 0.67 -1.85 6.63
CA ILE A 84 2.01 -2.02 7.18
C ILE A 84 1.94 -1.91 8.70
N THR A 85 1.37 -0.82 9.23
CA THR A 85 1.28 -0.55 10.67
C THR A 85 0.57 -1.67 11.42
N LYS A 86 -0.49 -2.25 10.85
CA LYS A 86 -1.22 -3.36 11.47
C LYS A 86 -0.37 -4.63 11.67
N THR A 87 0.75 -4.73 10.98
CA THR A 87 1.66 -5.88 11.06
C THR A 87 2.92 -5.56 11.87
N LEU A 88 2.99 -4.39 12.50
CA LEU A 88 4.10 -4.02 13.38
C LEU A 88 3.81 -4.47 14.81
N SER A 89 4.84 -4.84 15.54
CA SER A 89 4.73 -4.98 16.99
C SER A 89 4.56 -3.60 17.63
N PRO A 90 3.91 -3.49 18.80
CA PRO A 90 3.74 -2.21 19.49
C PRO A 90 5.05 -1.44 19.68
N GLN A 91 6.14 -2.15 19.98
CA GLN A 91 7.47 -1.58 20.18
C GLN A 91 8.06 -0.90 18.93
N ILE A 92 7.59 -1.27 17.73
CA ILE A 92 8.03 -0.69 16.46
C ILE A 92 7.02 0.34 15.94
N ALA A 93 5.74 0.23 16.34
CA ALA A 93 4.66 1.07 15.87
C ALA A 93 4.55 2.42 16.62
N GLU A 94 5.02 2.47 17.86
CA GLU A 94 5.04 3.64 18.75
C GLU A 94 6.40 4.37 18.75
#